data_AF-A0AAP2W6P5-F1
#
_entry.id   AF-A0AAP2W6P5-F1
#
_cell.length_a   1.000
_cell.length_b   1.000
_cell.length_c   1.000
_cell.angle_alpha   90.00
_cell.angle_beta   90.00
_cell.angle_gamma   90.00
#
_symmetry.space_group_name_H-M   'P 1'
#
loop_
_entity.id
_entity.type
_entity.pdbx_description
1 polymer ?
#
loop_
_entity_poly.entity_id
_entity_poly.type
_entity_poly.pdbx_seq_one_letter_code
_entity_poly.pdbx_strand_id
1 'polypeptide(L)'
;MVLGRIKEYLSRDKDGRRRAVLSMFLVGGPYETRDIDEKLREQNFDVKNKGTPAMVGLMGSKTGILSVDVTGDHNMYSIKEKYKHLVKEALEDTQ
;
A
#
# COMPACT_ATOMS: atom_id res chain seq x y z
N MET A 1 -10.03 5.61 -14.70
CA MET A 1 -9.63 4.18 -14.75
C MET A 1 -8.75 3.87 -13.53
N VAL A 2 -8.76 2.63 -13.02
CA VAL A 2 -8.06 2.26 -11.76
C VAL A 2 -6.55 2.46 -11.87
N LEU A 3 -5.93 2.04 -12.98
CA LEU A 3 -4.50 2.23 -13.23
C LEU A 3 -4.04 3.69 -13.07
N GLY A 4 -4.79 4.64 -13.67
CA GLY A 4 -4.49 6.07 -13.55
C GLY A 4 -4.52 6.57 -12.10
N ARG A 5 -5.43 6.04 -11.26
CA ARG A 5 -5.47 6.39 -9.83
C ARG A 5 -4.27 5.84 -9.07
N ILE A 6 -3.79 4.64 -9.41
CA ILE A 6 -2.58 4.06 -8.82
C ILE A 6 -1.37 4.91 -9.22
N LYS A 7 -1.24 5.26 -10.50
CA LYS A 7 -0.17 6.14 -11.00
C LYS A 7 -0.19 7.52 -10.36
N GLU A 8 -1.36 8.16 -10.21
CA GLU A 8 -1.48 9.45 -9.51
C GLU A 8 -1.14 9.34 -8.01
N TYR A 9 -1.49 8.23 -7.38
CA TYR A 9 -1.11 7.99 -5.99
C TYR A 9 0.41 7.82 -5.85
N LEU A 10 1.05 7.08 -6.77
CA LEU A 10 2.50 6.89 -6.82
C LEU A 10 3.27 8.16 -7.21
N SER A 11 2.73 9.03 -8.06
CA SER A 11 3.42 10.27 -8.47
C SER A 11 3.62 11.26 -7.33
N ARG A 12 2.89 11.09 -6.22
CA ARG A 12 3.02 11.88 -4.98
C ARG A 12 3.87 11.16 -3.93
N ASP A 13 4.52 10.06 -4.28
CA ASP A 13 5.43 9.32 -3.41
C ASP A 13 6.77 10.04 -3.29
N LYS A 14 6.97 10.77 -2.18
CA LYS A 14 8.16 11.61 -1.97
C LYS A 14 9.31 10.86 -1.34
N ASP A 15 9.01 9.84 -0.55
CA ASP A 15 9.94 9.11 0.30
C ASP A 15 10.03 7.62 -0.04
N GLY A 16 9.35 7.17 -1.11
CA GLY A 16 9.36 5.77 -1.56
C GLY A 16 8.47 4.83 -0.75
N ARG A 17 7.78 5.34 0.29
CA ARG A 17 7.00 4.50 1.20
C ARG A 17 5.76 3.94 0.53
N ARG A 18 5.12 4.72 -0.35
CA ARG A 18 3.91 4.24 -1.06
C ARG A 18 4.25 3.08 -1.97
N ARG A 19 5.37 3.18 -2.69
CA ARG A 19 5.90 2.15 -3.58
C ARG A 19 6.30 0.90 -2.82
N ALA A 20 6.99 1.05 -1.69
CA ALA A 20 7.39 -0.06 -0.83
C ALA A 20 6.17 -0.86 -0.33
N VAL A 21 5.14 -0.17 0.14
CA VAL A 21 3.90 -0.81 0.65
C VAL A 21 3.13 -1.51 -0.45
N LEU A 22 2.98 -0.88 -1.63
CA LEU A 22 2.32 -1.53 -2.77
C LEU A 22 3.08 -2.77 -3.24
N SER A 23 4.42 -2.73 -3.23
CA SER A 23 5.26 -3.88 -3.56
C SER A 23 5.09 -5.02 -2.55
N MET A 24 5.00 -4.69 -1.25
CA MET A 24 4.75 -5.66 -0.18
C MET A 24 3.41 -6.38 -0.36
N PHE A 25 2.34 -5.64 -0.69
CA PHE A 25 1.01 -6.22 -0.97
C PHE A 25 0.96 -7.06 -2.26
N LEU A 26 1.91 -6.89 -3.19
CA LEU A 26 2.03 -7.77 -4.35
C LEU A 26 2.68 -9.11 -4.01
N VAL A 27 3.66 -9.09 -3.09
CA VAL A 27 4.40 -10.29 -2.67
C VAL A 27 3.53 -11.19 -1.79
N GLY A 28 2.69 -10.60 -0.93
CA GLY A 28 1.86 -11.38 -0.01
C GLY A 28 0.82 -10.54 0.73
N GLY A 29 0.35 -11.08 1.84
CA GLY A 29 -0.70 -10.50 2.67
C GLY A 29 -1.83 -11.52 2.91
N PRO A 30 -2.90 -11.13 3.62
CA PRO A 30 -3.15 -9.78 4.14
C PRO A 30 -2.22 -9.38 5.30
N TYR A 31 -2.06 -8.08 5.54
CA TYR A 31 -1.20 -7.52 6.60
C TYR A 31 -1.97 -6.59 7.53
N GLU A 32 -1.62 -6.59 8.81
CA GLU A 32 -2.05 -5.55 9.74
C GLU A 32 -1.20 -4.28 9.58
N THR A 33 -1.65 -3.18 10.20
CA THR A 33 -0.85 -1.94 10.27
C THR A 33 0.53 -2.20 10.87
N ARG A 34 0.61 -3.02 11.93
CA ARG A 34 1.88 -3.31 12.61
C ARG A 34 2.87 -4.01 11.69
N ASP A 35 2.41 -4.99 10.91
CA ASP A 35 3.26 -5.72 9.96
C ASP A 35 3.84 -4.77 8.91
N ILE A 36 3.00 -3.86 8.39
CA ILE A 36 3.43 -2.86 7.41
C ILE A 36 4.48 -1.91 8.03
N ASP A 37 4.26 -1.47 9.27
CA ASP A 37 5.21 -0.63 9.99
C ASP A 37 6.56 -1.34 10.25
N GLU A 38 6.53 -2.60 10.64
CA GLU A 38 7.72 -3.43 10.84
C GLU A 38 8.50 -3.61 9.54
N LYS A 39 7.83 -3.97 8.45
CA LYS A 39 8.46 -4.12 7.13
C LYS A 39 9.04 -2.82 6.59
N LEU A 40 8.39 -1.68 6.85
CA LEU A 40 8.94 -0.37 6.50
C LEU A 40 10.18 -0.03 7.33
N ARG A 41 10.21 -0.39 8.62
CA ARG A 41 11.40 -0.23 9.47
C ARG A 41 12.56 -1.11 9.01
N GLU A 42 12.29 -2.35 8.63
CA GLU A 42 13.30 -3.26 8.04
C GLU A 42 13.92 -2.68 6.75
N GLN A 43 13.16 -1.88 6.00
CA GLN A 43 13.62 -1.18 4.79
C GLN A 43 14.23 0.21 5.10
N ASN A 44 14.48 0.54 6.37
CA ASN A 44 15.05 1.81 6.84
C ASN A 44 14.19 3.06 6.57
N PHE A 45 12.87 2.92 6.42
CA PHE A 45 11.98 4.09 6.33
C PHE A 45 11.73 4.71 7.71
N ASP A 46 11.69 6.04 7.77
CA ASP A 46 11.29 6.76 8.99
C ASP A 46 9.78 6.69 9.20
N VAL A 47 9.37 5.78 10.08
CA VAL A 47 7.97 5.56 10.44
C VAL A 47 7.42 6.49 11.52
N LYS A 48 8.23 7.37 12.12
CA LYS A 48 7.81 8.20 13.25
C LYS A 48 6.88 9.36 12.87
N ASN A 49 6.95 9.84 11.63
CA ASN A 49 6.34 11.13 11.23
C ASN A 49 4.95 11.04 10.57
N LYS A 50 4.54 9.86 10.07
CA LYS A 50 3.22 9.65 9.46
C LYS A 50 2.75 8.23 9.76
N GLY A 51 1.69 8.12 10.55
CA GLY A 51 1.14 6.83 10.96
C GLY A 51 0.72 5.99 9.76
N THR A 52 1.19 4.75 9.73
CA THR A 52 0.81 3.76 8.70
C THR A 52 -0.69 3.56 8.52
N PRO A 53 -1.56 3.65 9.56
CA PRO A 53 -3.01 3.61 9.34
C PRO A 53 -3.52 4.70 8.39
N ALA A 54 -3.03 5.93 8.56
CA ALA A 54 -3.45 7.06 7.74
C ALA A 54 -2.97 6.90 6.28
N MET A 55 -1.76 6.38 6.09
CA MET A 55 -1.22 6.12 4.76
C MET A 55 -1.99 5.02 4.02
N VAL A 56 -2.29 3.90 4.70
CA VAL A 56 -3.03 2.78 4.12
C VAL A 56 -4.49 3.18 3.86
N GLY A 57 -5.11 3.93 4.79
CA GLY A 57 -6.44 4.51 4.57
C GLY A 57 -6.49 5.45 3.36
N LEU A 58 -5.50 6.34 3.22
CA LEU A 58 -5.37 7.21 2.05
C LEU A 58 -5.14 6.40 0.76
N MET A 59 -4.35 5.34 0.81
CA MET A 59 -4.14 4.43 -0.33
C MET A 59 -5.46 3.82 -0.79
N GLY A 60 -6.23 3.25 0.15
CA GLY A 60 -7.54 2.66 -0.13
C GLY A 60 -8.52 3.68 -0.71
N SER A 61 -8.62 4.86 -0.08
CA SER A 61 -9.52 5.94 -0.52
C SER A 61 -9.17 6.48 -1.91
N LYS A 62 -7.88 6.68 -2.21
CA LYS A 62 -7.44 7.26 -3.49
C LYS A 62 -7.46 6.28 -4.64
N THR A 63 -7.14 5.02 -4.40
CA THR A 63 -6.96 4.02 -5.46
C THR A 63 -8.18 3.09 -5.61
N GLY A 64 -8.86 2.77 -4.52
CA GLY A 64 -9.97 1.80 -4.47
C GLY A 64 -9.54 0.33 -4.54
N ILE A 65 -8.25 0.05 -4.49
CA ILE A 65 -7.69 -1.29 -4.78
C ILE A 65 -7.60 -2.20 -3.56
N LEU A 66 -7.67 -1.64 -2.35
CA LEU A 66 -7.51 -2.42 -1.12
C LEU A 66 -8.79 -3.17 -0.78
N SER A 67 -8.62 -4.41 -0.32
CA SER A 67 -9.57 -5.14 0.51
C SER A 67 -9.23 -4.90 1.97
N VAL A 68 -10.25 -4.81 2.82
CA VAL A 68 -10.09 -4.68 4.27
C VAL A 68 -10.97 -5.75 4.90
N ASP A 69 -10.32 -6.71 5.56
CA ASP A 69 -11.00 -7.75 6.33
C ASP A 69 -10.87 -7.40 7.82
N VAL A 70 -12.00 -7.23 8.48
CA VAL A 70 -12.03 -6.91 9.92
C VAL A 70 -11.94 -8.23 10.68
N THR A 71 -10.78 -8.52 11.26
CA THR A 71 -10.55 -9.73 12.05
C THR A 71 -10.41 -9.34 13.52
N GLY A 72 -11.50 -9.49 14.28
CA GLY A 72 -11.55 -9.00 15.66
C GLY A 72 -11.39 -7.48 15.72
N ASP A 73 -10.40 -7.01 16.47
CA ASP A 73 -10.09 -5.58 16.65
C ASP A 73 -9.07 -5.03 15.64
N HIS A 74 -8.58 -5.86 14.71
CA HIS A 74 -7.54 -5.48 13.75
C HIS A 74 -8.04 -5.55 12.30
N ASN A 75 -7.62 -4.55 11.53
CA ASN A 75 -7.87 -4.48 10.10
C ASN A 75 -6.74 -5.18 9.34
N MET A 76 -7.12 -6.17 8.54
CA MET A 76 -6.25 -6.90 7.63
C MET A 76 -6.37 -6.29 6.23
N TYR A 77 -5.26 -5.78 5.69
CA TYR A 77 -5.21 -5.10 4.40
C TYR A 77 -4.59 -5.99 3.33
N SER A 78 -5.16 -6.00 2.12
CA SER A 78 -4.59 -6.66 0.95
C SER A 78 -5.00 -5.93 -0.34
N ILE A 79 -4.31 -6.22 -1.45
CA ILE A 79 -4.79 -5.79 -2.78
C ILE A 79 -5.83 -6.81 -3.26
N LYS A 80 -6.99 -6.32 -3.73
CA LYS A 80 -7.98 -7.16 -4.41
C LYS A 80 -7.33 -7.84 -5.61
N GLU A 81 -7.44 -9.16 -5.72
CA GLU A 81 -6.79 -9.97 -6.76
C GLU A 81 -6.88 -9.38 -8.17
N LYS A 82 -8.09 -8.94 -8.57
CA LYS A 82 -8.34 -8.34 -9.89
C LYS A 82 -7.51 -7.08 -10.19
N TYR A 83 -6.90 -6.44 -9.20
CA TYR A 83 -6.09 -5.24 -9.37
C TYR A 83 -4.59 -5.47 -9.22
N LYS A 84 -4.13 -6.68 -8.85
CA LYS A 84 -2.68 -6.96 -8.70
C LYS A 84 -1.89 -6.68 -9.98
N HIS A 85 -2.42 -7.06 -11.14
CA HIS A 85 -1.77 -6.79 -12.43
C HIS A 85 -1.60 -5.28 -12.69
N LEU A 86 -2.60 -4.46 -12.37
CA LEU A 86 -2.53 -3.00 -12.54
C LEU A 86 -1.54 -2.34 -11.57
N VAL A 87 -1.41 -2.90 -10.35
CA VAL A 87 -0.42 -2.40 -9.38
C VAL A 87 0.99 -2.71 -9.88
N LYS A 88 1.22 -3.92 -10.40
CA LYS A 88 2.51 -4.30 -11.00
C LYS A 88 2.88 -3.38 -12.17
N GLU A 89 1.95 -3.19 -13.11
CA GLU A 89 2.11 -2.27 -14.25
C GLU A 89 2.42 -0.84 -13.79
N ALA A 90 1.68 -0.32 -12.81
CA ALA A 90 1.92 1.02 -12.30
C ALA A 90 3.30 1.19 -11.63
N LEU A 91 3.80 0.16 -10.94
CA LEU A 91 5.11 0.19 -10.29
C LEU A 91 6.26 0.17 -11.30
N GLU A 92 6.12 -0.59 -12.38
CA GLU A 92 7.10 -0.67 -13.48
C GLU A 92 7.15 0.65 -14.27
N ASP A 93 5.99 1.23 -14.59
CA ASP A 93 5.89 2.47 -15.38
C ASP A 93 6.38 3.74 -14.67
N THR A 94 6.57 3.68 -13.35
CA THR A 94 6.90 4.85 -12.53
C THR A 94 8.25 4.72 -11.81
N GLN A 95 9.14 3.86 -12.32
CA GLN A 95 10.55 3.79 -11.91
C GLN A 95 11.34 5.04 -12.31
#